data_AF-A0A553ECL9-F1
#
_entry.id   AF-A0A553ECL9-F1
#
_cell.length_a   1.000
_cell.length_b   1.000
_cell.length_c   1.000
_cell.angle_alpha   90.00
_cell.angle_beta   90.00
_cell.angle_gamma   90.00
#
_symmetry.space_group_name_H-M   'P 1'
#
loop_
_entity.id
_entity.type
_entity.pdbx_description
1 polymer ?
#
loop_
_entity_poly.entity_id
_entity_poly.type
_entity_poly.pdbx_seq_one_letter_code
_entity_poly.pdbx_strand_id
1 'polypeptide(L)'
;MPLNKVLCGLPLATPVADGIEIIDSQKNLIAGLINAVISHWTTIGDTSVDGFRGNWLVRDGLLVEKEERWELTVDKRAYDLLIHKSPFSFSIIKYTWMLKPLHVIWLY
;
A
#
# COMPACT_ATOMS: atom_id res chain seq x y z
N MET A 1 7.18 4.05 10.45
CA MET A 1 6.69 4.11 9.05
C MET A 1 7.85 4.04 8.04
N PRO A 2 8.59 2.93 7.95
CA PRO A 2 9.69 2.83 7.00
C PRO A 2 9.22 2.75 5.54
N LEU A 3 8.09 2.08 5.27
CA LEU A 3 7.53 1.94 3.92
C LEU A 3 7.20 3.28 3.25
N ASN A 4 6.53 4.18 3.97
CA ASN A 4 6.15 5.49 3.41
C ASN A 4 7.38 6.31 3.00
N LYS A 5 8.47 6.23 3.78
CA LYS A 5 9.73 6.87 3.41
C LYS A 5 10.30 6.29 2.11
N VAL A 6 10.27 4.97 1.95
CA VAL A 6 10.69 4.30 0.71
C VAL A 6 9.85 4.74 -0.50
N LEU A 7 8.52 4.78 -0.36
CA LEU A 7 7.61 5.23 -1.44
C LEU A 7 7.85 6.70 -1.81
N CYS A 8 8.17 7.56 -0.83
CA CYS A 8 8.52 8.95 -1.06
C CYS A 8 9.98 9.18 -1.52
N GLY A 9 10.80 8.13 -1.62
CA GLY A 9 12.22 8.26 -1.98
C GLY A 9 13.09 8.91 -0.89
N LEU A 10 12.64 8.92 0.36
CA LEU A 10 13.36 9.51 1.49
C LEU A 10 14.31 8.50 2.16
N PRO A 11 15.52 8.91 2.57
CA PRO A 11 16.37 8.09 3.43
C PRO A 11 15.67 7.70 4.73
N LEU A 12 15.88 6.46 5.20
CA LEU A 12 15.21 5.97 6.41
C LEU A 12 15.53 6.79 7.67
N ALA A 13 16.74 7.34 7.74
CA ALA A 13 17.21 8.19 8.83
C ALA A 13 16.64 9.61 8.80
N THR A 14 16.01 10.04 7.70
CA THR A 14 15.47 11.40 7.59
C THR A 14 14.32 11.59 8.58
N PRO A 15 14.37 12.57 9.49
CA PRO A 15 13.26 12.84 10.40
C PRO A 15 12.05 13.32 9.60
N VAL A 16 10.86 12.90 10.02
CA VAL A 16 9.57 13.32 9.43
C VAL A 16 8.72 13.83 10.57
N ALA A 17 7.92 14.86 10.33
CA ALA A 17 6.99 15.38 11.33
C ALA A 17 6.05 14.26 11.81
N ASP A 18 5.71 14.29 13.10
CA ASP A 18 4.90 13.24 13.74
C ASP A 18 3.45 13.17 13.23
N GLY A 19 2.99 14.19 12.51
CA GLY A 19 1.65 14.21 11.96
C GLY A 19 1.44 15.25 10.88
N ILE A 20 0.28 15.14 10.24
CA ILE A 20 -0.27 16.12 9.32
C ILE A 20 -1.70 16.42 9.74
N GLU A 21 -2.14 17.65 9.51
CA GLU A 21 -3.55 17.99 9.61
C GLU A 21 -4.23 17.58 8.31
N ILE A 22 -5.26 16.72 8.39
CA ILE A 22 -6.06 16.31 7.24
C ILE A 22 -7.43 16.98 7.34
N ILE A 23 -7.70 17.90 6.42
CA ILE A 23 -8.98 18.60 6.36
C ILE A 23 -10.06 17.73 5.74
N ASP A 24 -11.33 18.06 5.99
CA ASP A 24 -12.46 17.19 5.61
C ASP A 24 -12.58 17.01 4.09
N SER A 25 -12.23 18.02 3.29
CA SER A 25 -12.19 17.87 1.83
C SER A 25 -11.17 16.82 1.37
N GLN A 26 -10.01 16.72 2.03
CA GLN A 26 -9.01 15.69 1.75
C GLN A 26 -9.49 14.31 2.20
N LYS A 27 -10.14 14.21 3.37
CA LYS A 27 -10.75 12.95 3.84
C LYS A 27 -11.78 12.43 2.85
N ASN A 28 -12.65 13.32 2.37
CA ASN A 28 -13.67 12.99 1.38
C ASN A 28 -13.06 12.54 0.04
N LEU A 29 -12.01 13.23 -0.42
CA LEU A 29 -11.28 12.83 -1.62
C LEU A 29 -10.64 11.44 -1.48
N ILE A 30 -9.98 11.17 -0.35
CA ILE A 30 -9.35 9.87 -0.07
C ILE A 30 -10.42 8.76 0.00
N ALA A 31 -11.54 9.01 0.68
CA ALA A 31 -12.65 8.05 0.74
C ALA A 31 -13.23 7.79 -0.66
N GLY A 32 -13.41 8.84 -1.47
CA GLY A 32 -13.84 8.72 -2.86
C GLY A 32 -12.89 7.88 -3.72
N LEU A 33 -11.58 8.06 -3.55
CA LEU A 33 -10.57 7.25 -4.24
C LEU A 33 -10.67 5.77 -3.85
N ILE A 34 -10.80 5.47 -2.55
CA ILE A 34 -10.94 4.08 -2.07
C ILE A 34 -12.24 3.46 -2.61
N ASN A 35 -13.34 4.20 -2.61
CA ASN A 35 -14.60 3.74 -3.19
C ASN A 35 -14.46 3.44 -4.69
N ALA A 36 -13.75 4.27 -5.44
CA ALA A 36 -13.48 3.99 -6.85
C ALA A 36 -12.66 2.70 -7.03
N VAL A 37 -11.64 2.48 -6.20
CA VAL A 37 -10.82 1.25 -6.20
C VAL A 37 -11.69 0.02 -5.92
N ILE A 38 -12.57 0.08 -4.91
CA ILE A 38 -13.52 -1.01 -4.58
C ILE A 38 -14.43 -1.29 -5.78
N SER A 39 -15.03 -0.26 -6.37
CA SER A 39 -15.92 -0.39 -7.54
C SER A 39 -15.23 -1.01 -8.76
N HIS A 40 -13.95 -0.71 -8.97
CA HIS A 40 -13.17 -1.31 -10.06
C HIS A 40 -12.75 -2.76 -9.78
N TRP A 41 -12.59 -3.14 -8.51
CA TRP A 41 -12.17 -4.48 -8.10
C TRP A 41 -13.36 -5.32 -7.65
N THR A 42 -14.26 -5.65 -8.57
CA THR A 42 -15.53 -6.33 -8.27
C THR A 42 -15.38 -7.70 -7.57
N THR A 43 -14.21 -8.35 -7.68
CA THR A 43 -14.00 -9.70 -7.12
C THR A 43 -13.89 -9.73 -5.59
N ILE A 44 -13.56 -8.61 -4.94
CA ILE A 44 -13.56 -8.51 -3.48
C ILE A 44 -14.96 -8.29 -2.89
N GLY A 45 -15.98 -8.17 -3.75
CA GLY A 45 -17.37 -7.95 -3.36
C GLY A 45 -17.61 -6.56 -2.76
N ASP A 46 -18.80 -6.39 -2.18
CA ASP A 46 -19.15 -5.18 -1.46
C ASP A 46 -18.37 -5.10 -0.15
N THR A 47 -17.61 -4.03 0.04
CA THR A 47 -16.87 -3.77 1.27
C THR A 47 -16.90 -2.29 1.59
N SER A 48 -16.86 -1.95 2.88
CA SER A 48 -16.73 -0.56 3.29
C SER A 48 -15.29 -0.07 3.07
N VAL A 49 -15.10 1.26 3.05
CA VAL A 49 -13.77 1.87 2.99
C VAL A 49 -12.85 1.33 4.10
N ASP A 50 -13.37 1.17 5.31
CA ASP A 50 -12.58 0.66 6.44
C ASP A 50 -12.32 -0.85 6.35
N GLY A 51 -13.27 -1.62 5.82
CA GLY A 51 -13.07 -3.03 5.48
C GLY A 51 -11.97 -3.21 4.44
N PHE A 52 -11.99 -2.40 3.38
CA PHE A 52 -10.94 -2.40 2.36
C PHE A 52 -9.56 -2.05 2.96
N ARG A 53 -9.48 -1.01 3.78
CA ARG A 53 -8.24 -0.61 4.47
C ARG A 53 -7.70 -1.75 5.32
N GLY A 54 -8.51 -2.32 6.20
CA GLY A 54 -8.08 -3.39 7.12
C GLY A 54 -7.68 -4.69 6.42
N ASN A 55 -8.31 -5.00 5.29
CA ASN A 55 -8.02 -6.22 4.54
C ASN A 55 -6.80 -6.09 3.62
N TRP A 56 -6.58 -4.91 3.01
CA TRP A 56 -5.61 -4.79 1.90
C TRP A 56 -4.52 -3.74 2.10
N LEU A 57 -4.74 -2.69 2.91
CA LEU A 57 -3.80 -1.58 3.05
C LEU A 57 -3.06 -1.58 4.40
N VAL A 58 -3.78 -1.89 5.48
CA VAL A 58 -3.26 -1.93 6.85
C VAL A 58 -2.91 -3.37 7.17
N ARG A 59 -1.72 -3.77 6.74
CA ARG A 59 -1.20 -5.12 6.87
C ARG A 59 0.17 -5.10 7.52
N ASP A 60 0.37 -6.09 8.37
CA ASP A 60 1.70 -6.40 8.88
C ASP A 60 2.54 -6.98 7.75
N GLY A 61 3.84 -6.72 7.83
CA GLY A 61 4.78 -7.19 6.84
C GLY A 61 6.21 -6.80 7.18
N LEU A 62 7.13 -7.45 6.47
CA LEU A 62 8.56 -7.27 6.62
C LEU A 62 9.12 -6.48 5.43
N LEU A 63 9.75 -5.35 5.71
CA LEU A 63 10.45 -4.55 4.72
C LEU A 63 11.96 -4.77 4.83
N VAL A 64 12.58 -5.24 3.75
CA VAL A 64 14.02 -5.52 3.68
C VAL A 64 14.65 -4.73 2.55
N GLU A 65 15.75 -4.04 2.86
CA GLU A 65 16.60 -3.44 1.82
C GLU A 65 17.54 -4.50 1.25
N LYS A 66 17.58 -4.61 -0.08
CA LYS A 66 18.58 -5.37 -0.83
C LYS A 66 19.43 -4.42 -1.65
N GLU A 67 20.47 -4.95 -2.28
CA GLU A 67 21.41 -4.15 -3.10
C GLU A 67 20.69 -3.40 -4.22
N GLU A 68 19.84 -4.09 -5.00
CA GLU A 68 19.17 -3.51 -6.17
C GLU A 68 17.70 -3.13 -5.95
N ARG A 69 17.07 -3.57 -4.86
CA ARG A 69 15.63 -3.40 -4.64
C ARG A 69 15.25 -3.34 -3.16
N TRP A 70 14.05 -2.85 -2.88
CA TRP A 70 13.33 -3.11 -1.63
C TRP A 70 12.43 -4.32 -1.80
N GLU A 71 12.30 -5.13 -0.75
CA GLU A 71 11.34 -6.24 -0.69
C GLU A 71 10.38 -6.01 0.48
N LEU A 72 9.08 -5.93 0.19
CA LEU A 72 8.02 -5.90 1.17
C LEU A 72 7.29 -7.24 1.12
N THR A 73 7.48 -8.08 2.14
CA THR A 73 6.72 -9.32 2.30
C THR A 73 5.53 -9.05 3.19
N VAL A 74 4.32 -9.21 2.66
CA VAL A 74 3.07 -9.01 3.40
C VAL A 74 2.69 -10.32 4.10
N ASP A 75 2.29 -10.22 5.37
CA ASP A 75 1.87 -11.39 6.16
C ASP A 75 0.61 -12.00 5.56
N LYS A 76 0.56 -13.33 5.48
CA LYS A 76 -0.53 -14.10 4.86
C LYS A 76 -1.82 -14.08 5.69
N ARG A 77 -2.96 -13.86 5.04
CA ARG A 77 -4.31 -14.10 5.56
C ARG A 77 -5.12 -14.99 4.62
N ALA A 78 -6.18 -15.59 5.16
CA ALA A 78 -6.98 -16.61 4.47
C ALA A 78 -7.60 -16.16 3.13
N TYR A 79 -7.90 -14.87 2.99
CA TYR A 79 -8.55 -14.29 1.82
C TYR A 79 -7.58 -13.67 0.80
N ASP A 80 -6.26 -13.75 1.02
CA ASP A 80 -5.28 -13.09 0.16
C ASP A 80 -5.26 -13.66 -1.27
N LEU A 81 -5.84 -14.83 -1.52
CA LEU A 81 -6.06 -15.38 -2.87
C LEU A 81 -6.76 -14.40 -3.82
N LEU A 82 -7.57 -13.48 -3.29
CA LEU A 82 -8.28 -12.48 -4.10
C LEU A 82 -7.34 -11.41 -4.67
N ILE A 83 -6.16 -11.16 -4.06
CA ILE A 83 -5.20 -10.13 -4.51
C ILE A 83 -4.73 -10.38 -5.94
N HIS A 84 -4.64 -11.66 -6.35
CA HIS A 84 -4.26 -12.05 -7.71
C HIS A 84 -5.30 -11.68 -8.77
N LYS A 85 -6.53 -11.37 -8.34
CA LYS A 85 -7.61 -10.91 -9.21
C LYS A 85 -7.77 -9.38 -9.18
N SER A 86 -6.83 -8.67 -8.56
CA SER A 86 -6.82 -7.22 -8.58
C SER A 86 -6.62 -6.71 -10.00
N PRO A 87 -7.38 -5.69 -10.45
CA PRO A 87 -7.15 -5.06 -11.75
C PRO A 87 -5.95 -4.10 -11.73
N PHE A 88 -5.29 -3.92 -10.58
CA PHE A 88 -4.22 -2.94 -10.38
C PHE A 88 -2.85 -3.62 -10.38
N SER A 89 -1.82 -2.86 -10.79
CA SER A 89 -0.43 -3.26 -10.57
C SER A 89 -0.01 -2.92 -9.14
N PHE A 90 0.43 -3.92 -8.39
CA PHE A 90 0.88 -3.75 -7.00
C PHE A 90 2.22 -4.44 -6.69
N SER A 91 2.69 -5.35 -7.56
CA SER A 91 3.85 -6.20 -7.26
C SER A 91 5.20 -5.49 -7.42
N ILE A 92 5.32 -4.53 -8.34
CA ILE A 92 6.55 -3.74 -8.54
C ILE A 92 6.17 -2.26 -8.58
N ILE A 93 6.66 -1.50 -7.61
CA ILE A 93 6.40 -0.07 -7.47
C ILE A 93 7.71 0.68 -7.64
N LYS A 94 7.75 1.57 -8.64
CA LYS A 94 8.93 2.39 -8.94
C LYS A 94 8.48 3.76 -9.45
N TYR A 95 8.41 4.72 -8.54
CA TYR A 95 8.23 6.12 -8.91
C TYR A 95 9.55 6.75 -9.35
N THR A 96 9.48 7.85 -10.10
CA THR A 96 10.64 8.52 -10.71
C THR A 96 11.65 9.03 -9.67
N TRP A 97 11.20 9.33 -8.45
CA TRP A 97 12.02 9.81 -7.33
C TRP A 97 12.54 8.70 -6.40
N MET A 98 12.10 7.45 -6.57
CA MET A 98 12.64 6.35 -5.77
C MET A 98 14.05 6.00 -6.25
N LEU A 99 14.97 5.62 -5.36
CA LEU A 99 16.30 5.13 -5.76
C LEU A 99 16.22 3.69 -6.30
N LYS A 100 15.58 2.79 -5.55
CA LYS A 100 15.41 1.38 -5.87
C LYS A 100 13.92 1.05 -6.08
N PRO A 101 13.54 0.12 -6.96
CA PRO A 101 12.18 -0.37 -7.03
C PRO A 101 11.79 -1.10 -5.74
N LEU A 102 10.50 -1.08 -5.41
CA LEU A 102 9.90 -1.85 -4.33
C LEU A 102 9.18 -3.05 -4.92
N HIS A 103 9.59 -4.25 -4.53
CA HIS A 103 8.94 -5.51 -4.87
C HIS A 103 8.03 -5.92 -3.72
N VAL A 104 6.72 -6.00 -3.98
CA VAL A 104 5.71 -6.41 -3.02
C VAL A 104 5.41 -7.88 -3.22
N ILE A 105 5.63 -8.67 -2.18
CA ILE A 105 5.49 -10.12 -2.18
C ILE A 105 4.31 -10.47 -1.28
N TRP A 106 3.29 -11.09 -1.88
CA TRP A 106 2.18 -11.70 -1.18
C TRP A 106 2.44 -13.20 -1.08
N LEU A 107 2.53 -13.72 0.15
CA LEU A 107 2.68 -15.15 0.40
C LEU A 107 1.29 -15.80 0.38
N TYR A 108 0.99 -16.60 -0.65
CA TYR A 108 -0.30 -17.29 -0.82
C TYR A 108 -0.26 -18.76 -0.41
#